data_AF-F8AXD8-F1
#
_entry.id   AF-F8AXD8-F1
#
_cell.length_a   1.000
_cell.length_b   1.000
_cell.length_c   1.000
_cell.angle_alpha   90.00
_cell.angle_beta   90.00
_cell.angle_gamma   90.00
#
_symmetry.space_group_name_H-M   'P 1'
#
loop_
_entity.id
_entity.type
_entity.pdbx_description
1 polymer ?
#
loop_
_entity_poly.entity_id
_entity_poly.type
_entity_poly.pdbx_seq_one_letter_code
_entity_poly.pdbx_strand_id
1 'polypeptide(L)'
;MTSVTDVAPAPGRSRRQLTLGAILHGSGGHIAGWRHPSSPPGGQLDLDHHIQLARTLERGTFDALFVADVVAIWGHQYDSLRRTARADHFEPLTLLAALSTVTERIGLVATATTTYNEPFHIARRFASLDHLSAGRAGWNVVTSVVPLEAGNFGRDTHLDHSARYLRAEEFVEVVRKLWDSFDDGSVVRDTASGHYYDPAGLRTPHHAGPHFTVRGPLNISRPPQGHPVIFQAGSSETGLAFAARHGEVVFTAQTTLAGAQAFYADIKARAAAYGRDSDHLLVWPLLAPFVASTRERARARLAELQELVHDDVARRLVQDNIGDLDLSGYPLDGPLPPVGATNRSRSRQELMLDLARRENLTIRQLALRFTTAGAVVGTPEDVADHIEEWFTTRAADGFNVSFPYLPGAAEDFVDHVVPELRRRGLFRHAYETTTLRGHLGLPRPGPAHVRGPTPGMPRTSVPWASGTPRPWAARTSGAARTSGTARVSAAVGASAAVRAAGAPSRGRWARGGGTGQGRRREAGDPWHLTWHPTLPVTPAPPAQPASPSTAAGDGCISTPSSSRRGSSWPPGGTRAPSRTRA
;
A
#
# COMPACT_ATOMS: atom_id res chain seq x y z
N MET A 1 28.27 -43.19 -10.01
CA MET A 1 27.65 -42.75 -11.27
C MET A 1 26.29 -43.40 -11.37
N THR A 2 25.23 -42.64 -11.15
CA THR A 2 23.85 -43.07 -11.36
C THR A 2 23.10 -41.84 -11.80
N SER A 3 22.70 -41.82 -13.07
CA SER A 3 22.11 -40.65 -13.73
C SER A 3 20.71 -40.37 -13.20
N VAL A 4 20.49 -39.16 -12.68
CA VAL A 4 19.13 -38.63 -12.52
C VAL A 4 18.57 -38.43 -13.92
N THR A 5 17.55 -39.21 -14.29
CA THR A 5 16.85 -39.07 -15.56
C THR A 5 16.02 -37.80 -15.55
N ASP A 6 16.36 -36.89 -16.46
CA ASP A 6 15.65 -35.64 -16.68
C ASP A 6 14.25 -35.92 -17.23
N VAL A 7 13.21 -35.63 -16.45
CA VAL A 7 11.81 -35.84 -16.86
C VAL A 7 11.34 -34.62 -17.62
N ALA A 8 11.38 -34.71 -18.95
CA ALA A 8 10.88 -33.66 -19.83
C ALA A 8 9.42 -33.29 -19.49
N PRO A 9 9.07 -32.00 -19.38
CA PRO A 9 7.72 -31.58 -19.00
C PRO A 9 6.69 -31.96 -20.08
N ALA A 10 5.48 -32.32 -19.63
CA ALA A 10 4.38 -32.67 -20.52
C ALA A 10 4.04 -31.52 -21.50
N PRO A 11 3.81 -31.81 -22.79
CA PRO A 11 3.57 -30.79 -23.80
C PRO A 11 2.25 -30.04 -23.52
N GLY A 12 2.32 -28.71 -23.43
CA GLY A 12 1.14 -27.84 -23.33
C GLY A 12 1.10 -26.90 -22.12
N ARG A 13 1.94 -27.09 -21.10
CA ARG A 13 2.14 -26.09 -20.03
C ARG A 13 3.43 -25.30 -20.29
N SER A 14 3.29 -24.01 -20.56
CA SER A 14 4.42 -23.07 -20.49
C SER A 14 5.02 -23.11 -19.09
N ARG A 15 6.36 -23.04 -19.01
CA ARG A 15 7.08 -22.99 -17.73
C ARG A 15 6.60 -21.75 -16.96
N ARG A 16 6.05 -21.94 -15.74
CA ARG A 16 5.54 -20.83 -14.92
C ARG A 16 6.65 -19.79 -14.73
N GLN A 17 6.40 -18.55 -15.09
CA GLN A 17 7.29 -17.42 -14.84
C GLN A 17 6.94 -16.74 -13.52
N LEU A 18 7.96 -16.15 -12.89
CA LEU A 18 7.82 -15.28 -11.73
C LEU A 18 7.14 -13.96 -12.12
N THR A 19 6.39 -13.38 -11.19
CA THR A 19 5.87 -12.01 -11.30
C THR A 19 6.48 -11.09 -10.23
N LEU A 20 6.67 -9.80 -10.53
CA LEU A 20 7.29 -8.84 -9.63
C LEU A 20 6.47 -7.53 -9.56
N GLY A 21 5.99 -7.22 -8.36
CA GLY A 21 5.49 -5.90 -7.99
C GLY A 21 6.54 -5.11 -7.20
N ALA A 22 6.40 -3.79 -7.15
CA ALA A 22 7.19 -2.93 -6.28
C ALA A 22 6.33 -1.92 -5.52
N ILE A 23 6.57 -1.75 -4.22
CA ILE A 23 5.90 -0.73 -3.40
C ILE A 23 6.64 0.60 -3.52
N LEU A 24 5.93 1.62 -3.98
CA LEU A 24 6.40 3.01 -3.98
C LEU A 24 6.14 3.64 -2.61
N HIS A 25 7.22 3.77 -1.85
CA HIS A 25 7.32 4.62 -0.67
C HIS A 25 8.41 5.64 -0.97
N GLY A 26 8.09 6.93 -1.19
CA GLY A 26 8.97 7.91 -1.85
C GLY A 26 10.46 7.74 -1.57
N SER A 27 10.89 7.94 -0.32
CA SER A 27 12.31 7.83 0.07
C SER A 27 12.74 6.44 0.59
N GLY A 28 11.88 5.41 0.51
CA GLY A 28 12.15 4.03 0.94
C GLY A 28 11.10 3.43 1.88
N GLY A 29 10.99 2.10 1.87
CA GLY A 29 10.07 1.34 2.73
C GLY A 29 10.56 1.14 4.16
N HIS A 30 11.87 1.24 4.42
CA HIS A 30 12.40 1.24 5.77
C HIS A 30 11.99 2.54 6.50
N ILE A 31 11.64 2.46 7.78
CA ILE A 31 11.10 3.60 8.54
C ILE A 31 12.06 4.81 8.56
N ALA A 32 13.37 4.56 8.47
CA ALA A 32 14.42 5.55 8.43
C ALA A 32 15.03 5.75 7.03
N GLY A 33 14.49 5.11 5.98
CA GLY A 33 15.00 5.19 4.61
C GLY A 33 15.11 6.62 4.06
N TRP A 34 14.27 7.52 4.54
CA TRP A 34 14.31 8.95 4.21
C TRP A 34 15.56 9.69 4.72
N ARG A 35 16.26 9.15 5.72
CA ARG A 35 17.51 9.69 6.28
C ARG A 35 18.76 9.15 5.59
N HIS A 36 18.63 8.15 4.73
CA HIS A 36 19.76 7.50 4.07
C HIS A 36 20.42 8.50 3.09
N PRO A 37 21.77 8.61 3.03
CA PRO A 37 22.44 9.63 2.21
C PRO A 37 22.10 9.60 0.71
N SER A 38 21.74 8.42 0.18
CA SER A 38 21.32 8.23 -1.21
C SER A 38 19.81 8.39 -1.45
N SER A 39 19.03 8.77 -0.45
CA SER A 39 17.60 9.04 -0.59
C SER A 39 17.33 10.55 -0.66
N PRO A 40 16.52 11.05 -1.62
CA PRO A 40 16.09 12.44 -1.61
C PRO A 40 15.17 12.68 -0.39
N PRO A 41 15.47 13.66 0.49
CA PRO A 41 14.66 13.93 1.68
C PRO A 41 13.22 14.36 1.35
N GLY A 42 13.02 15.02 0.20
CA GLY A 42 11.70 15.41 -0.33
C GLY A 42 11.02 14.36 -1.20
N GLY A 43 11.58 13.15 -1.34
CA GLY A 43 11.16 12.13 -2.32
C GLY A 43 9.72 11.64 -2.22
N GLN A 44 8.99 12.00 -1.17
CA GLN A 44 7.54 11.71 -1.06
C GLN A 44 6.69 12.57 -1.99
N LEU A 45 7.01 13.85 -2.12
CA LEU A 45 6.28 14.84 -2.95
C LEU A 45 7.06 15.30 -4.19
N ASP A 46 8.12 14.58 -4.56
CA ASP A 46 8.90 14.81 -5.77
C ASP A 46 8.37 13.94 -6.92
N LEU A 47 7.69 14.56 -7.89
CA LEU A 47 7.16 13.85 -9.05
C LEU A 47 8.26 13.28 -9.95
N ASP A 48 9.34 14.02 -10.19
CA ASP A 48 10.41 13.57 -11.09
C ASP A 48 11.11 12.34 -10.52
N HIS A 49 11.31 12.29 -9.19
CA HIS A 49 11.77 11.09 -8.49
C HIS A 49 10.85 9.88 -8.74
N HIS A 50 9.53 10.02 -8.54
CA HIS A 50 8.58 8.93 -8.84
C HIS A 50 8.58 8.51 -10.33
N ILE A 51 8.80 9.45 -11.25
CA ILE A 51 8.94 9.17 -12.69
C ILE A 51 10.19 8.31 -12.96
N GLN A 52 11.34 8.62 -12.36
CA GLN A 52 12.55 7.81 -12.54
C GLN A 52 12.40 6.41 -11.92
N LEU A 53 11.78 6.31 -10.75
CA LEU A 53 11.46 5.01 -10.14
C LEU A 53 10.59 4.15 -11.05
N ALA A 54 9.49 4.71 -11.57
CA ALA A 54 8.60 3.99 -12.47
C ALA A 54 9.32 3.48 -13.73
N ARG A 55 10.23 4.29 -14.31
CA ARG A 55 11.05 3.92 -15.46
C ARG A 55 12.11 2.86 -15.14
N THR A 56 12.73 2.91 -13.96
CA THR A 56 13.69 1.89 -13.52
C THR A 56 12.99 0.54 -13.33
N LEU A 57 11.82 0.52 -12.72
CA LEU A 57 11.02 -0.71 -12.58
C LEU A 57 10.55 -1.26 -13.94
N GLU A 58 10.14 -0.38 -14.85
CA GLU A 58 9.74 -0.75 -16.22
C GLU A 58 10.91 -1.30 -17.05
N ARG A 59 12.13 -0.71 -16.92
CA ARG A 59 13.38 -1.28 -17.46
C ARG A 59 13.66 -2.68 -16.92
N GLY A 60 13.38 -2.89 -15.63
CA GLY A 60 13.42 -4.18 -14.96
C GLY A 60 12.29 -5.14 -15.32
N THR A 61 11.40 -4.78 -16.26
CA THR A 61 10.20 -5.54 -16.66
C THR A 61 9.28 -5.95 -15.48
N PHE A 62 9.19 -5.14 -14.43
CA PHE A 62 8.26 -5.35 -13.32
C PHE A 62 6.81 -5.36 -13.82
N ASP A 63 5.98 -6.24 -13.28
CA ASP A 63 4.57 -6.37 -13.65
C ASP A 63 3.75 -5.17 -13.16
N ALA A 64 4.06 -4.67 -11.97
CA ALA A 64 3.32 -3.58 -11.34
C ALA A 64 4.20 -2.70 -10.44
N LEU A 65 3.89 -1.41 -10.42
CA LEU A 65 4.19 -0.52 -9.28
C LEU A 65 2.92 -0.33 -8.45
N PHE A 66 3.08 -0.21 -7.13
CA PHE A 66 2.01 -0.19 -6.16
C PHE A 66 2.17 0.96 -5.17
N VAL A 67 1.13 1.78 -5.03
CA VAL A 67 1.07 2.87 -4.05
C VAL A 67 0.11 2.47 -2.92
N ALA A 68 0.67 2.27 -1.72
CA ALA A 68 -0.08 2.07 -0.49
C ALA A 68 -0.67 3.39 0.02
N ASP A 69 -1.81 3.34 0.72
CA ASP A 69 -2.50 4.56 1.19
C ASP A 69 -3.30 4.33 2.48
N VAL A 70 -3.44 5.40 3.27
CA VAL A 70 -4.34 5.53 4.41
C VAL A 70 -4.81 6.98 4.48
N VAL A 71 -6.12 7.18 4.61
CA VAL A 71 -6.76 8.52 4.58
C VAL A 71 -6.71 9.25 5.93
N ALA A 72 -5.62 9.06 6.67
CA ALA A 72 -5.28 9.73 7.94
C ALA A 72 -3.79 9.56 8.25
N ILE A 73 -3.22 10.50 9.01
CA ILE A 73 -1.87 10.34 9.58
C ILE A 73 -1.86 9.11 10.51
N TRP A 74 -0.93 8.19 10.28
CA TRP A 74 -0.84 6.93 11.04
C TRP A 74 -0.16 7.14 12.39
N GLY A 75 -0.92 7.63 13.37
CA GLY A 75 -0.49 7.75 14.78
C GLY A 75 -0.94 9.05 15.44
N HIS A 76 -0.63 9.21 16.73
CA HIS A 76 -0.96 10.43 17.49
C HIS A 76 0.22 10.96 18.34
N GLN A 77 1.38 10.27 18.32
CA GLN A 77 2.59 10.63 19.04
C GLN A 77 3.49 11.52 18.16
N TYR A 78 3.31 12.84 18.26
CA TYR A 78 4.03 13.80 17.41
C TYR A 78 5.57 13.66 17.44
N ASP A 79 6.17 13.30 18.58
CA ASP A 79 7.62 13.11 18.71
C ASP A 79 8.18 11.96 17.86
N SER A 80 7.40 10.91 17.64
CA SER A 80 7.74 9.83 16.71
C SER A 80 7.36 10.22 15.28
N LEU A 81 6.16 10.77 15.06
CA LEU A 81 5.65 11.11 13.72
C LEU A 81 6.59 12.06 12.98
N ARG A 82 7.08 13.11 13.65
CA ARG A 82 8.00 14.12 13.08
C ARG A 82 9.36 13.58 12.63
N ARG A 83 9.65 12.30 12.88
CA ARG A 83 10.91 11.61 12.55
C ARG A 83 10.73 10.55 11.46
N THR A 84 9.56 10.50 10.84
CA THR A 84 9.20 9.55 9.78
C THR A 84 8.64 10.30 8.59
N ALA A 85 8.93 9.83 7.38
CA ALA A 85 8.35 10.39 6.15
C ALA A 85 6.96 9.83 5.82
N ARG A 86 6.28 9.12 6.74
CA ARG A 86 5.02 8.39 6.44
C ARG A 86 3.75 9.24 6.46
N ALA A 87 3.81 10.45 7.01
CA ALA A 87 2.66 11.35 7.15
C ALA A 87 2.48 12.30 5.95
N ASP A 88 3.42 12.31 5.02
CA ASP A 88 3.46 13.20 3.86
C ASP A 88 3.76 12.37 2.61
N HIS A 89 2.83 12.38 1.64
CA HIS A 89 2.92 11.65 0.37
C HIS A 89 1.79 12.09 -0.59
N PHE A 90 1.94 11.78 -1.87
CA PHE A 90 0.86 11.97 -2.84
C PHE A 90 -0.34 11.05 -2.58
N GLU A 91 -1.52 11.46 -3.07
CA GLU A 91 -2.68 10.58 -3.20
C GLU A 91 -2.45 9.60 -4.38
N PRO A 92 -2.78 8.30 -4.24
CA PRO A 92 -2.40 7.29 -5.22
C PRO A 92 -2.91 7.53 -6.65
N LEU A 93 -4.19 7.83 -6.83
CA LEU A 93 -4.79 7.85 -8.17
C LEU A 93 -4.31 9.06 -8.99
N THR A 94 -4.06 10.19 -8.35
CA THR A 94 -3.47 11.38 -8.97
C THR A 94 -2.00 11.17 -9.35
N LEU A 95 -1.19 10.56 -8.48
CA LEU A 95 0.19 10.18 -8.82
C LEU A 95 0.22 9.17 -9.98
N LEU A 96 -0.58 8.10 -9.91
CA LEU A 96 -0.61 7.08 -10.95
C LEU A 96 -1.14 7.60 -12.29
N ALA A 97 -2.06 8.56 -12.29
CA ALA A 97 -2.51 9.23 -13.51
C ALA A 97 -1.39 10.07 -14.16
N ALA A 98 -0.49 10.66 -13.38
CA ALA A 98 0.71 11.30 -13.93
C ALA A 98 1.69 10.25 -14.49
N LEU A 99 1.99 9.20 -13.71
CA LEU A 99 2.91 8.13 -14.11
C LEU A 99 2.43 7.33 -15.34
N SER A 100 1.12 7.26 -15.60
CA SER A 100 0.57 6.59 -16.79
C SER A 100 0.99 7.26 -18.10
N THR A 101 1.39 8.54 -18.08
CA THR A 101 1.79 9.31 -19.26
C THR A 101 3.27 9.17 -19.63
N VAL A 102 4.08 8.59 -18.74
CA VAL A 102 5.55 8.46 -18.88
C VAL A 102 6.07 7.01 -18.80
N THR A 103 5.14 6.05 -18.75
CA THR A 103 5.36 4.60 -18.75
C THR A 103 4.45 3.94 -19.79
N GLU A 104 4.85 2.80 -20.35
CA GLU A 104 4.14 2.15 -21.46
C GLU A 104 3.52 0.78 -21.13
N ARG A 105 4.07 0.07 -20.13
CA ARG A 105 3.83 -1.36 -19.88
C ARG A 105 3.57 -1.69 -18.42
N ILE A 106 4.28 -1.08 -17.48
CA ILE A 106 4.17 -1.43 -16.05
C ILE A 106 2.76 -1.15 -15.50
N GLY A 107 2.23 -2.07 -14.70
CA GLY A 107 0.96 -1.94 -13.99
C GLY A 107 0.96 -0.79 -12.99
N LEU A 108 -0.17 -0.12 -12.84
CA LEU A 108 -0.36 1.05 -11.98
C LEU A 108 -1.40 0.71 -10.91
N VAL A 109 -0.95 0.29 -9.73
CA VAL A 109 -1.82 -0.24 -8.67
C VAL A 109 -2.00 0.79 -7.55
N ALA A 110 -3.21 1.31 -7.38
CA ALA A 110 -3.55 2.22 -6.29
C ALA A 110 -4.31 1.49 -5.18
N THR A 111 -3.94 1.79 -3.93
CA THR A 111 -4.82 1.57 -2.79
C THR A 111 -5.98 2.56 -2.82
N ALA A 112 -7.21 2.07 -2.60
CA ALA A 112 -8.34 2.93 -2.30
C ALA A 112 -9.31 2.20 -1.37
N THR A 113 -9.67 2.87 -0.27
CA THR A 113 -10.56 2.29 0.74
C THR A 113 -12.02 2.27 0.29
N THR A 114 -12.70 1.14 0.51
CA THR A 114 -14.15 1.06 0.34
C THR A 114 -14.85 1.91 1.40
N THR A 115 -14.39 1.88 2.66
CA THR A 115 -15.05 2.42 3.86
C THR A 115 -15.40 3.92 3.80
N TYR A 116 -14.55 4.71 3.14
CA TYR A 116 -14.65 6.17 3.07
C TYR A 116 -14.85 6.73 1.66
N ASN A 117 -15.14 5.87 0.68
CA ASN A 117 -15.55 6.27 -0.66
C ASN A 117 -17.00 5.87 -0.95
N GLU A 118 -17.50 6.41 -2.05
CA GLU A 118 -18.69 5.94 -2.76
C GLU A 118 -18.28 5.05 -3.94
N PRO A 119 -18.97 3.93 -4.22
CA PRO A 119 -18.58 3.00 -5.28
C PRO A 119 -18.65 3.63 -6.67
N PHE A 120 -19.55 4.58 -6.91
CA PHE A 120 -19.59 5.33 -8.17
C PHE A 120 -18.34 6.18 -8.41
N HIS A 121 -17.74 6.75 -7.36
CA HIS A 121 -16.48 7.49 -7.48
C HIS A 121 -15.29 6.57 -7.78
N ILE A 122 -15.19 5.43 -7.07
CA ILE A 122 -14.13 4.44 -7.31
C ILE A 122 -14.24 3.85 -8.72
N ALA A 123 -15.43 3.43 -9.14
CA ALA A 123 -15.65 2.89 -10.48
C ALA A 123 -15.19 3.87 -11.58
N ARG A 124 -15.55 5.16 -11.47
CA ARG A 124 -15.11 6.21 -12.41
C ARG A 124 -13.60 6.43 -12.39
N ARG A 125 -12.99 6.60 -11.22
CA ARG A 125 -11.56 6.91 -11.09
C ARG A 125 -10.69 5.79 -11.66
N PHE A 126 -10.95 4.54 -11.29
CA PHE A 126 -10.17 3.41 -11.78
C PHE A 126 -10.43 3.08 -13.25
N ALA A 127 -11.67 3.22 -13.75
CA ALA A 127 -11.92 3.10 -15.19
C ALA A 127 -11.18 4.21 -15.98
N SER A 128 -11.13 5.43 -15.45
CA SER A 128 -10.36 6.52 -16.06
C SER A 128 -8.86 6.24 -16.08
N LEU A 129 -8.28 5.73 -14.97
CA LEU A 129 -6.88 5.31 -14.94
C LEU A 129 -6.62 4.15 -15.93
N ASP A 130 -7.56 3.22 -16.07
CA ASP A 130 -7.41 2.09 -16.99
C ASP A 130 -7.45 2.54 -18.46
N HIS A 131 -8.30 3.49 -18.82
CA HIS A 131 -8.28 4.11 -20.16
C HIS A 131 -7.03 4.97 -20.40
N LEU A 132 -6.62 5.80 -19.43
CA LEU A 132 -5.40 6.63 -19.51
C LEU A 132 -4.13 5.79 -19.68
N SER A 133 -4.10 4.62 -19.05
CA SER A 133 -2.95 3.70 -19.06
C SER A 133 -3.05 2.58 -20.11
N ALA A 134 -4.10 2.56 -20.94
CA ALA A 134 -4.38 1.52 -21.93
C ALA A 134 -4.49 0.08 -21.36
N GLY A 135 -5.10 -0.06 -20.19
CA GLY A 135 -5.40 -1.35 -19.56
C GLY A 135 -4.37 -1.80 -18.51
N ARG A 136 -3.73 -0.86 -17.79
CA ARG A 136 -2.71 -1.16 -16.78
C ARG A 136 -3.12 -0.87 -15.33
N ALA A 137 -4.38 -0.49 -15.07
CA ALA A 137 -4.81 -0.13 -13.71
C ALA A 137 -5.01 -1.36 -12.80
N GLY A 138 -4.62 -1.23 -11.53
CA GLY A 138 -4.99 -2.16 -10.47
C GLY A 138 -5.55 -1.42 -9.26
N TRP A 139 -6.51 -2.04 -8.56
CA TRP A 139 -7.11 -1.52 -7.34
C TRP A 139 -6.80 -2.47 -6.17
N ASN A 140 -6.00 -2.00 -5.21
CA ASN A 140 -5.86 -2.66 -3.91
C ASN A 140 -7.05 -2.29 -3.01
N VAL A 141 -7.93 -3.28 -2.80
CA VAL A 141 -9.19 -3.13 -2.06
C VAL A 141 -8.93 -3.24 -0.57
N VAL A 142 -8.88 -2.10 0.12
CA VAL A 142 -8.74 -2.03 1.58
C VAL A 142 -10.05 -1.63 2.25
N THR A 143 -10.24 -2.12 3.47
CA THR A 143 -11.41 -1.83 4.31
C THR A 143 -11.13 -0.75 5.38
N SER A 144 -9.99 -0.08 5.29
CA SER A 144 -9.42 0.80 6.33
C SER A 144 -9.10 0.10 7.66
N VAL A 145 -8.14 0.65 8.41
CA VAL A 145 -7.58 0.03 9.63
C VAL A 145 -7.18 1.02 10.73
N VAL A 146 -7.04 2.31 10.41
CA VAL A 146 -6.63 3.34 11.37
C VAL A 146 -7.90 4.05 11.91
N PRO A 147 -8.17 4.01 13.23
CA PRO A 147 -9.38 4.61 13.78
C PRO A 147 -9.55 6.11 13.49
N LEU A 148 -8.43 6.85 13.39
CA LEU A 148 -8.40 8.28 13.07
C LEU A 148 -8.96 8.61 11.68
N GLU A 149 -9.05 7.64 10.77
CA GLU A 149 -9.71 7.83 9.47
C GLU A 149 -11.18 8.26 9.63
N ALA A 150 -11.87 7.91 10.72
CA ALA A 150 -13.29 8.22 10.90
C ALA A 150 -13.58 9.73 10.95
N GLY A 151 -12.80 10.49 11.73
CA GLY A 151 -13.01 11.92 11.92
C GLY A 151 -12.86 12.74 10.64
N ASN A 152 -11.95 12.32 9.74
CA ASN A 152 -11.71 12.98 8.45
C ASN A 152 -12.90 12.89 7.47
N PHE A 153 -13.85 11.99 7.72
CA PHE A 153 -15.05 11.78 6.88
C PHE A 153 -16.35 12.00 7.67
N GLY A 154 -16.30 12.80 8.74
CA GLY A 154 -17.48 13.20 9.51
C GLY A 154 -18.15 12.05 10.27
N ARG A 155 -17.38 11.06 10.73
CA ARG A 155 -17.86 9.95 11.57
C ARG A 155 -17.13 9.95 12.91
N ASP A 156 -17.87 9.82 14.00
CA ASP A 156 -17.29 9.78 15.35
C ASP A 156 -16.45 8.51 15.60
N THR A 157 -16.85 7.39 15.00
CA THR A 157 -16.22 6.09 15.21
C THR A 157 -15.92 5.35 13.90
N HIS A 158 -14.92 4.48 13.97
CA HIS A 158 -14.57 3.57 12.90
C HIS A 158 -15.54 2.38 12.91
N LEU A 159 -16.01 1.95 11.73
CA LEU A 159 -16.91 0.79 11.62
C LEU A 159 -16.25 -0.50 12.12
N ASP A 160 -17.02 -1.39 12.75
CA ASP A 160 -16.54 -2.69 13.22
C ASP A 160 -16.01 -3.58 12.09
N HIS A 161 -15.01 -4.41 12.40
CA HIS A 161 -14.25 -5.19 11.40
C HIS A 161 -15.14 -6.02 10.46
N SER A 162 -16.13 -6.74 11.00
CA SER A 162 -17.10 -7.52 10.23
C SER A 162 -17.98 -6.64 9.33
N ALA A 163 -18.51 -5.53 9.86
CA ALA A 163 -19.33 -4.57 9.12
C ALA A 163 -18.55 -3.93 7.96
N ARG A 164 -17.24 -3.67 8.11
CA ARG A 164 -16.40 -3.17 7.01
C ARG A 164 -16.28 -4.16 5.86
N TYR A 165 -16.16 -5.46 6.14
CA TYR A 165 -16.12 -6.49 5.10
C TYR A 165 -17.47 -6.74 4.44
N LEU A 166 -18.58 -6.74 5.19
CA LEU A 166 -19.93 -6.82 4.60
C LEU A 166 -20.19 -5.64 3.64
N ARG A 167 -19.80 -4.42 4.05
CA ARG A 167 -19.88 -3.25 3.17
C ARG A 167 -18.93 -3.33 1.98
N ALA A 168 -17.74 -3.91 2.14
CA ALA A 168 -16.76 -4.06 1.05
C ALA A 168 -17.20 -5.07 -0.02
N GLU A 169 -17.88 -6.15 0.39
CA GLU A 169 -18.48 -7.15 -0.50
C GLU A 169 -19.45 -6.48 -1.50
N GLU A 170 -20.45 -5.77 -0.96
CA GLU A 170 -21.43 -5.04 -1.77
C GLU A 170 -20.77 -3.92 -2.61
N PHE A 171 -19.75 -3.25 -2.06
CA PHE A 171 -19.01 -2.21 -2.77
C PHE A 171 -18.33 -2.74 -4.04
N VAL A 172 -17.61 -3.87 -3.95
CA VAL A 172 -16.93 -4.47 -5.11
C VAL A 172 -17.95 -4.98 -6.14
N GLU A 173 -19.09 -5.51 -5.70
CA GLU A 173 -20.20 -5.90 -6.58
C GLU A 173 -20.73 -4.69 -7.37
N VAL A 174 -21.03 -3.57 -6.69
CA VAL A 174 -21.50 -2.33 -7.34
C VAL A 174 -20.45 -1.79 -8.32
N VAL A 175 -19.17 -1.78 -7.96
CA VAL A 175 -18.09 -1.30 -8.84
C VAL A 175 -17.96 -2.16 -10.10
N ARG A 176 -18.00 -3.49 -9.99
CA ARG A 176 -17.97 -4.40 -11.16
C ARG A 176 -19.19 -4.20 -12.07
N LYS A 177 -20.40 -4.14 -11.49
CA LYS A 177 -21.63 -3.82 -12.24
C LYS A 177 -21.55 -2.48 -12.96
N LEU A 178 -20.91 -1.47 -12.35
CA LEU A 178 -20.71 -0.18 -12.98
C LEU A 178 -19.70 -0.24 -14.14
N TRP A 179 -18.60 -0.98 -14.02
CA TRP A 179 -17.65 -1.14 -15.13
C TRP A 179 -18.26 -1.84 -16.34
N ASP A 180 -19.23 -2.74 -16.13
CA ASP A 180 -20.02 -3.39 -17.19
C ASP A 180 -21.24 -2.56 -17.65
N SER A 181 -21.26 -1.23 -17.42
CA SER A 181 -22.36 -0.37 -17.89
C SER A 181 -22.41 -0.17 -19.41
N PHE A 182 -21.29 -0.41 -20.11
CA PHE A 182 -21.22 -0.43 -21.57
C PHE A 182 -20.75 -1.82 -22.00
N ASP A 183 -21.47 -2.49 -22.89
CA ASP A 183 -21.03 -3.74 -23.49
C ASP A 183 -19.79 -3.48 -24.38
N ASP A 184 -18.93 -4.47 -24.57
CA ASP A 184 -17.77 -4.35 -25.46
C ASP A 184 -18.20 -3.99 -26.89
N GLY A 185 -17.52 -3.02 -27.51
CA GLY A 185 -17.84 -2.54 -28.86
C GLY A 185 -19.05 -1.59 -28.97
N SER A 186 -19.86 -1.43 -27.91
CA SER A 186 -21.06 -0.58 -27.94
C SER A 186 -20.77 0.90 -28.25
N VAL A 187 -19.58 1.42 -27.93
CA VAL A 187 -19.18 2.81 -28.22
C VAL A 187 -18.49 2.91 -29.58
N VAL A 188 -19.32 2.84 -30.63
CA VAL A 188 -18.91 2.71 -32.05
C VAL A 188 -18.26 3.96 -32.65
N ARG A 189 -18.63 5.17 -32.18
CA ARG A 189 -18.12 6.48 -32.67
C ARG A 189 -18.21 6.66 -34.19
N ASP A 190 -19.31 6.21 -34.80
CA ASP A 190 -19.52 6.33 -36.24
C ASP A 190 -19.82 7.78 -36.64
N THR A 191 -18.87 8.40 -37.35
CA THR A 191 -18.97 9.78 -37.83
C THR A 191 -19.85 9.92 -39.08
N ALA A 192 -20.15 8.83 -39.80
CA ALA A 192 -20.98 8.87 -41.00
C ALA A 192 -22.48 8.86 -40.66
N SER A 193 -22.91 8.01 -39.72
CA SER A 193 -24.29 8.04 -39.20
C SER A 193 -24.51 9.07 -38.08
N GLY A 194 -23.43 9.50 -37.40
CA GLY A 194 -23.51 10.35 -36.21
C GLY A 194 -23.78 9.60 -34.90
N HIS A 195 -23.84 8.26 -34.93
CA HIS A 195 -24.05 7.45 -33.74
C HIS A 195 -22.74 7.28 -32.94
N TYR A 196 -22.67 7.90 -31.77
CA TYR A 196 -21.50 7.75 -30.90
C TYR A 196 -21.45 6.39 -30.18
N TYR A 197 -22.61 5.82 -29.84
CA TYR A 197 -22.75 4.51 -29.21
C TYR A 197 -24.09 3.87 -29.58
N ASP A 198 -24.16 2.53 -29.52
CA ASP A 198 -25.39 1.74 -29.62
C ASP A 198 -26.12 1.72 -28.25
N PRO A 199 -27.36 2.24 -28.15
CA PRO A 199 -28.16 2.18 -26.93
C PRO A 199 -28.46 0.75 -26.45
N ALA A 200 -28.47 -0.26 -27.32
CA ALA A 200 -28.72 -1.65 -26.93
C ALA A 200 -27.60 -2.24 -26.07
N GLY A 201 -26.38 -1.69 -26.18
CA GLY A 201 -25.22 -2.04 -25.37
C GLY A 201 -25.06 -1.21 -24.09
N LEU A 202 -26.01 -0.32 -23.74
CA LEU A 202 -25.97 0.48 -22.51
C LEU A 202 -26.74 -0.21 -21.38
N ARG A 203 -26.03 -0.66 -20.35
CA ARG A 203 -26.58 -1.35 -19.16
C ARG A 203 -26.67 -0.39 -17.98
N THR A 204 -27.85 -0.30 -17.36
CA THR A 204 -28.05 0.48 -16.13
C THR A 204 -28.18 -0.49 -14.94
N PRO A 205 -27.22 -0.56 -14.00
CA PRO A 205 -27.19 -1.59 -12.96
C PRO A 205 -28.38 -1.64 -12.00
N HIS A 206 -29.01 -0.49 -11.70
CA HIS A 206 -30.11 -0.40 -10.73
C HIS A 206 -29.87 -1.15 -9.40
N HIS A 207 -28.65 -1.08 -8.86
CA HIS A 207 -28.31 -1.78 -7.63
C HIS A 207 -29.02 -1.15 -6.43
N ALA A 208 -29.67 -1.98 -5.61
CA ALA A 208 -30.21 -1.63 -4.31
C ALA A 208 -29.91 -2.77 -3.33
N GLY A 209 -29.00 -2.54 -2.40
CA GLY A 209 -28.60 -3.48 -1.35
C GLY A 209 -28.57 -2.81 0.03
N PRO A 210 -28.16 -3.56 1.08
CA PRO A 210 -28.15 -3.06 2.45
C PRO A 210 -27.30 -1.81 2.70
N HIS A 211 -26.23 -1.61 1.93
CA HIS A 211 -25.29 -0.50 2.10
C HIS A 211 -25.36 0.56 1.00
N PHE A 212 -25.79 0.21 -0.23
CA PHE A 212 -25.78 1.12 -1.37
C PHE A 212 -27.06 1.05 -2.21
N THR A 213 -27.50 2.21 -2.70
CA THR A 213 -28.48 2.33 -3.79
C THR A 213 -27.86 3.15 -4.92
N VAL A 214 -27.53 2.48 -6.03
CA VAL A 214 -26.78 3.07 -7.16
C VAL A 214 -27.46 2.74 -8.47
N ARG A 215 -28.06 3.76 -9.10
CA ARG A 215 -28.76 3.63 -10.38
C ARG A 215 -27.80 3.26 -11.53
N GLY A 216 -26.71 4.02 -11.69
CA GLY A 216 -25.90 4.04 -12.91
C GLY A 216 -26.63 4.70 -14.09
N PRO A 217 -26.27 4.42 -15.36
CA PRO A 217 -25.06 3.71 -15.77
C PRO A 217 -23.79 4.47 -15.35
N LEU A 218 -22.64 3.84 -15.43
CA LEU A 218 -21.34 4.53 -15.36
C LEU A 218 -21.14 5.38 -16.61
N ASN A 219 -20.53 6.55 -16.47
CA ASN A 219 -20.36 7.53 -17.57
C ASN A 219 -18.99 7.46 -18.26
N ILE A 220 -18.43 6.26 -18.37
CA ILE A 220 -17.20 5.96 -19.10
C ILE A 220 -17.33 4.55 -19.68
N SER A 221 -16.77 4.33 -20.87
CA SER A 221 -16.77 3.02 -21.54
C SER A 221 -16.10 1.94 -20.68
N ARG A 222 -16.44 0.67 -20.94
CA ARG A 222 -15.84 -0.50 -20.28
C ARG A 222 -14.29 -0.39 -20.25
N PRO A 223 -13.63 -0.63 -19.11
CA PRO A 223 -12.17 -0.58 -19.00
C PRO A 223 -11.47 -1.49 -20.05
N PRO A 224 -10.34 -1.09 -20.67
CA PRO A 224 -9.70 -1.85 -21.74
C PRO A 224 -9.43 -3.33 -21.38
N GLN A 225 -8.91 -3.59 -20.18
CA GLN A 225 -8.68 -4.96 -19.68
C GLN A 225 -9.93 -5.59 -19.03
N GLY A 226 -11.13 -5.16 -19.43
CA GLY A 226 -12.41 -5.62 -18.89
C GLY A 226 -12.73 -4.91 -17.57
N HIS A 227 -11.99 -5.28 -16.51
CA HIS A 227 -11.99 -4.59 -15.22
C HIS A 227 -10.53 -4.32 -14.80
N PRO A 228 -10.21 -3.23 -14.06
CA PRO A 228 -8.95 -3.09 -13.33
C PRO A 228 -8.65 -4.32 -12.45
N VAL A 229 -7.39 -4.69 -12.28
CA VAL A 229 -6.99 -5.89 -11.51
C VAL A 229 -7.23 -5.67 -10.02
N ILE A 230 -7.86 -6.63 -9.35
CA ILE A 230 -8.17 -6.55 -7.92
C ILE A 230 -7.00 -7.10 -7.08
N PHE A 231 -6.37 -6.23 -6.32
CA PHE A 231 -5.36 -6.55 -5.31
C PHE A 231 -6.00 -6.58 -3.91
N GLN A 232 -5.45 -7.38 -3.00
CA GLN A 232 -5.96 -7.53 -1.63
C GLN A 232 -4.84 -7.87 -0.64
N ALA A 233 -5.00 -7.56 0.65
CA ALA A 233 -3.98 -7.74 1.69
C ALA A 233 -4.55 -8.16 3.07
N GLY A 234 -5.78 -8.70 3.11
CA GLY A 234 -6.48 -9.09 4.32
C GLY A 234 -5.96 -10.42 4.88
N SER A 235 -5.54 -10.43 6.14
CA SER A 235 -4.96 -11.61 6.83
C SER A 235 -5.83 -12.16 7.97
N SER A 236 -6.98 -11.54 8.28
CA SER A 236 -7.99 -12.14 9.16
C SER A 236 -8.81 -13.19 8.40
N GLU A 237 -9.49 -14.10 9.09
CA GLU A 237 -10.35 -15.12 8.45
C GLU A 237 -11.37 -14.51 7.47
N THR A 238 -12.01 -13.39 7.85
CA THR A 238 -12.90 -12.63 6.95
C THR A 238 -12.15 -11.99 5.78
N GLY A 239 -10.92 -11.53 5.99
CA GLY A 239 -10.04 -11.01 4.94
C GLY A 239 -9.59 -12.08 3.95
N LEU A 240 -9.25 -13.28 4.42
CA LEU A 240 -8.89 -14.43 3.60
C LEU A 240 -10.08 -14.91 2.75
N ALA A 241 -11.28 -14.98 3.32
CA ALA A 241 -12.50 -15.29 2.57
C ALA A 241 -12.77 -14.24 1.47
N PHE A 242 -12.66 -12.95 1.80
CA PHE A 242 -12.84 -11.85 0.84
C PHE A 242 -11.77 -11.86 -0.27
N ALA A 243 -10.49 -12.09 0.09
CA ALA A 243 -9.38 -12.21 -0.84
C ALA A 243 -9.53 -13.44 -1.76
N ALA A 244 -9.92 -14.59 -1.22
CA ALA A 244 -10.22 -15.79 -1.98
C ALA A 244 -11.38 -15.59 -2.97
N ARG A 245 -12.38 -14.78 -2.62
CA ARG A 245 -13.54 -14.50 -3.49
C ARG A 245 -13.26 -13.44 -4.56
N HIS A 246 -12.54 -12.37 -4.24
CA HIS A 246 -12.37 -11.21 -5.13
C HIS A 246 -10.95 -10.90 -5.59
N GLY A 247 -9.93 -11.26 -4.80
CA GLY A 247 -8.54 -10.92 -5.04
C GLY A 247 -7.92 -11.73 -6.16
N GLU A 248 -7.29 -11.05 -7.10
CA GLU A 248 -6.58 -11.61 -8.26
C GLU A 248 -5.07 -11.62 -7.99
N VAL A 249 -4.58 -10.68 -7.17
CA VAL A 249 -3.28 -10.73 -6.51
C VAL A 249 -3.45 -10.48 -5.01
N VAL A 250 -2.88 -11.35 -4.18
CA VAL A 250 -2.95 -11.26 -2.72
C VAL A 250 -1.56 -10.99 -2.15
N PHE A 251 -1.41 -9.81 -1.54
CA PHE A 251 -0.22 -9.46 -0.78
C PHE A 251 -0.21 -10.20 0.55
N THR A 252 0.95 -10.70 0.97
CA THR A 252 1.10 -11.37 2.27
C THR A 252 2.42 -11.00 2.96
N ALA A 253 2.49 -11.19 4.28
CA ALA A 253 3.62 -10.79 5.12
C ALA A 253 4.25 -12.00 5.84
N GLN A 254 4.20 -13.16 5.21
CA GLN A 254 4.82 -14.39 5.71
C GLN A 254 6.34 -14.22 5.71
N THR A 255 7.00 -14.58 6.83
CA THR A 255 8.45 -14.40 7.03
C THR A 255 9.22 -15.72 7.07
N THR A 256 8.53 -16.85 6.96
CA THR A 256 9.14 -18.19 6.91
C THR A 256 8.56 -18.97 5.72
N LEU A 257 9.39 -19.82 5.10
CA LEU A 257 8.99 -20.61 3.94
C LEU A 257 7.76 -21.49 4.25
N ALA A 258 7.79 -22.21 5.38
CA ALA A 258 6.69 -23.09 5.80
C ALA A 258 5.37 -22.31 6.04
N GLY A 259 5.43 -21.11 6.64
CA GLY A 259 4.26 -20.24 6.81
C GLY A 259 3.73 -19.72 5.48
N ALA A 260 4.61 -19.41 4.54
CA ALA A 260 4.25 -19.00 3.19
C ALA A 260 3.61 -20.13 2.36
N GLN A 261 4.15 -21.35 2.43
CA GLN A 261 3.55 -22.54 1.80
C GLN A 261 2.17 -22.87 2.38
N ALA A 262 2.00 -22.80 3.71
CA ALA A 262 0.71 -23.01 4.36
C ALA A 262 -0.32 -21.96 3.92
N PHE A 263 0.06 -20.68 3.89
CA PHE A 263 -0.78 -19.59 3.40
C PHE A 263 -1.15 -19.76 1.92
N TYR A 264 -0.17 -20.12 1.07
CA TYR A 264 -0.36 -20.35 -0.36
C TYR A 264 -1.37 -21.48 -0.60
N ALA A 265 -1.21 -22.62 0.07
CA ALA A 265 -2.13 -23.74 -0.03
C ALA A 265 -3.56 -23.37 0.41
N ASP A 266 -3.69 -22.68 1.56
CA ASP A 266 -5.00 -22.25 2.11
C ASP A 266 -5.74 -21.29 1.16
N ILE A 267 -5.10 -20.18 0.73
CA ILE A 267 -5.77 -19.18 -0.09
C ILE A 267 -6.16 -19.73 -1.48
N LYS A 268 -5.33 -20.62 -2.06
CA LYS A 268 -5.64 -21.31 -3.33
C LYS A 268 -6.81 -22.29 -3.17
N ALA A 269 -6.86 -23.04 -2.07
CA ALA A 269 -7.97 -23.94 -1.77
C ALA A 269 -9.30 -23.19 -1.55
N ARG A 270 -9.26 -22.06 -0.82
CA ARG A 270 -10.43 -21.17 -0.63
C ARG A 270 -10.93 -20.60 -1.95
N ALA A 271 -10.03 -20.16 -2.85
CA ALA A 271 -10.42 -19.66 -4.17
C ALA A 271 -11.13 -20.75 -5.00
N ALA A 272 -10.60 -21.97 -4.99
CA ALA A 272 -11.23 -23.12 -5.63
C ALA A 272 -12.61 -23.46 -5.02
N ALA A 273 -12.78 -23.33 -3.70
CA ALA A 273 -14.07 -23.52 -3.03
C ALA A 273 -15.14 -22.46 -3.44
N TYR A 274 -14.71 -21.27 -3.88
CA TYR A 274 -15.59 -20.27 -4.52
C TYR A 274 -15.79 -20.48 -6.03
N GLY A 275 -15.33 -21.61 -6.59
CA GLY A 275 -15.47 -21.93 -8.01
C GLY A 275 -14.53 -21.15 -8.94
N ARG A 276 -13.47 -20.56 -8.40
CA ARG A 276 -12.43 -19.88 -9.19
C ARG A 276 -11.33 -20.86 -9.57
N ASP A 277 -10.70 -20.63 -10.71
CA ASP A 277 -9.38 -21.19 -10.97
C ASP A 277 -8.37 -20.61 -9.97
N SER A 278 -7.63 -21.47 -9.28
CA SER A 278 -6.66 -21.08 -8.26
C SER A 278 -5.36 -20.54 -8.86
N ASP A 279 -5.02 -20.87 -10.12
CA ASP A 279 -3.90 -20.24 -10.82
C ASP A 279 -4.22 -18.77 -11.20
N HIS A 280 -5.51 -18.35 -11.20
CA HIS A 280 -5.95 -16.94 -11.36
C HIS A 280 -6.04 -16.14 -10.02
N LEU A 281 -5.38 -16.61 -8.96
CA LEU A 281 -5.13 -15.84 -7.74
C LEU A 281 -3.65 -15.93 -7.43
N LEU A 282 -2.89 -14.87 -7.69
CA LEU A 282 -1.45 -14.84 -7.47
C LEU A 282 -1.12 -14.48 -6.01
N VAL A 283 -0.15 -15.17 -5.41
CA VAL A 283 0.31 -14.89 -4.04
C VAL A 283 1.66 -14.17 -4.07
N TRP A 284 1.68 -12.93 -3.56
CA TRP A 284 2.85 -12.05 -3.53
C TRP A 284 3.27 -11.72 -2.08
N PRO A 285 4.15 -12.51 -1.45
CA PRO A 285 4.83 -12.11 -0.22
C PRO A 285 5.66 -10.82 -0.38
N LEU A 286 5.81 -10.10 0.74
CA LEU A 286 6.71 -8.96 0.87
C LEU A 286 8.17 -9.41 0.78
N LEU A 287 8.96 -8.78 -0.10
CA LEU A 287 10.41 -8.93 -0.17
C LEU A 287 11.09 -7.59 0.10
N ALA A 288 12.01 -7.52 1.06
CA ALA A 288 12.80 -6.32 1.33
C ALA A 288 14.30 -6.58 1.09
N PRO A 289 14.79 -6.39 -0.15
CA PRO A 289 16.14 -6.78 -0.52
C PRO A 289 17.18 -5.75 -0.09
N PHE A 290 18.26 -6.22 0.54
CA PHE A 290 19.49 -5.50 0.79
C PHE A 290 20.59 -6.16 -0.04
N VAL A 291 20.65 -5.77 -1.31
CA VAL A 291 21.64 -6.29 -2.29
C VAL A 291 22.98 -5.59 -2.05
N ALA A 292 24.11 -6.28 -2.24
CA ALA A 292 25.41 -5.66 -2.47
C ALA A 292 26.37 -6.63 -3.19
N SER A 293 27.55 -6.17 -3.61
CA SER A 293 28.57 -7.03 -4.24
C SER A 293 29.19 -8.08 -3.31
N THR A 294 29.06 -7.95 -1.99
CA THR A 294 29.42 -8.99 -1.01
C THR A 294 28.40 -9.04 0.12
N ARG A 295 28.29 -10.19 0.79
CA ARG A 295 27.43 -10.37 1.97
C ARG A 295 27.76 -9.39 3.10
N GLU A 296 29.03 -9.04 3.25
CA GLU A 296 29.54 -8.11 4.27
C GLU A 296 29.06 -6.69 3.98
N ARG A 297 29.11 -6.26 2.72
CA ARG A 297 28.56 -4.96 2.28
C ARG A 297 27.04 -4.91 2.40
N ALA A 298 26.35 -6.01 2.13
CA ALA A 298 24.89 -6.10 2.29
C ALA A 298 24.49 -5.94 3.77
N ARG A 299 25.19 -6.63 4.68
CA ARG A 299 25.01 -6.47 6.14
C ARG A 299 25.34 -5.06 6.62
N ALA A 300 26.39 -4.43 6.08
CA ALA A 300 26.75 -3.04 6.40
C ALA A 300 25.65 -2.04 5.98
N ARG A 301 25.09 -2.19 4.77
CA ARG A 301 23.94 -1.37 4.31
C ARG A 301 22.71 -1.52 5.22
N LEU A 302 22.45 -2.73 5.73
CA LEU A 302 21.40 -2.93 6.71
C LEU A 302 21.72 -2.23 8.05
N ALA A 303 22.95 -2.36 8.55
CA ALA A 303 23.37 -1.73 9.79
C ALA A 303 23.25 -0.20 9.74
N GLU A 304 23.72 0.43 8.64
CA GLU A 304 23.58 1.87 8.39
C GLU A 304 22.12 2.34 8.50
N LEU A 305 21.18 1.61 7.87
CA LEU A 305 19.76 1.94 7.98
C LEU A 305 19.16 1.70 9.37
N GLN A 306 19.68 0.73 10.13
CA GLN A 306 19.27 0.51 11.52
C GLN A 306 19.78 1.62 12.45
N GLU A 307 21.01 2.11 12.26
CA GLU A 307 21.58 3.25 12.99
C GLU A 307 20.80 4.56 12.73
N LEU A 308 20.15 4.68 11.57
CA LEU A 308 19.26 5.79 11.24
C LEU A 308 17.88 5.71 11.93
N VAL A 309 17.54 4.66 12.68
CA VAL A 309 16.29 4.61 13.47
C VAL A 309 16.45 5.38 14.77
N HIS A 310 15.70 6.48 14.92
CA HIS A 310 15.70 7.28 16.14
C HIS A 310 14.98 6.57 17.30
N ASP A 311 15.49 6.71 18.53
CA ASP A 311 14.96 6.16 19.78
C ASP A 311 13.44 6.30 19.95
N ASP A 312 12.87 7.50 19.82
CA ASP A 312 11.41 7.74 19.84
C ASP A 312 10.63 6.86 18.85
N VAL A 313 11.18 6.63 17.65
CA VAL A 313 10.57 5.79 16.60
C VAL A 313 10.71 4.31 16.97
N ALA A 314 11.87 3.88 17.46
CA ALA A 314 12.09 2.51 17.92
C ALA A 314 11.14 2.15 19.08
N ARG A 315 11.03 3.04 20.08
CA ARG A 315 10.09 2.92 21.20
C ARG A 315 8.66 2.79 20.71
N ARG A 316 8.25 3.67 19.79
CA ARG A 316 6.89 3.70 19.26
C ARG A 316 6.53 2.46 18.45
N LEU A 317 7.44 1.96 17.62
CA LEU A 317 7.24 0.75 16.82
C LEU A 317 6.94 -0.47 17.70
N VAL A 318 7.63 -0.63 18.83
CA VAL A 318 7.31 -1.69 19.79
C VAL A 318 5.97 -1.40 20.48
N GLN A 319 5.79 -0.19 21.02
CA GLN A 319 4.58 0.22 21.73
C GLN A 319 3.28 -0.01 20.93
N ASP A 320 3.26 0.36 19.66
CA ASP A 320 2.10 0.16 18.77
C ASP A 320 1.71 -1.31 18.57
N ASN A 321 2.68 -2.23 18.68
CA ASN A 321 2.48 -3.66 18.41
C ASN A 321 2.27 -4.48 19.70
N ILE A 322 2.75 -4.01 20.86
CA ILE A 322 2.53 -4.68 22.16
C ILE A 322 1.23 -4.28 22.86
N GLY A 323 0.49 -3.26 22.38
CA GLY A 323 -0.81 -2.89 22.92
C GLY A 323 -0.83 -1.48 23.54
N ASP A 324 -1.25 -1.40 24.80
CA ASP A 324 -1.60 -0.14 25.47
C ASP A 324 -0.62 0.24 26.61
N LEU A 325 0.41 -0.58 26.84
CA LEU A 325 1.49 -0.27 27.79
C LEU A 325 2.32 0.92 27.28
N ASP A 326 2.49 1.95 28.10
CA ASP A 326 3.42 3.02 27.77
C ASP A 326 4.87 2.61 28.02
N LEU A 327 5.72 2.79 27.01
CA LEU A 327 7.14 2.47 27.09
C LEU A 327 8.02 3.67 27.46
N SER A 328 7.46 4.89 27.60
CA SER A 328 8.23 6.14 27.82
C SER A 328 9.24 6.07 28.98
N GLY A 329 8.86 5.47 30.11
CA GLY A 329 9.70 5.34 31.31
C GLY A 329 10.74 4.22 31.30
N TYR A 330 10.79 3.37 30.26
CA TYR A 330 11.68 2.21 30.21
C TYR A 330 12.96 2.51 29.42
N PRO A 331 14.14 1.98 29.82
CA PRO A 331 15.37 2.10 29.05
C PRO A 331 15.28 1.28 27.76
N LEU A 332 15.60 1.87 26.61
CA LEU A 332 15.50 1.19 25.31
C LEU A 332 16.45 0.01 25.16
N ASP A 333 17.60 0.08 25.84
CA ASP A 333 18.61 -0.97 25.89
C ASP A 333 18.41 -1.93 27.07
N GLY A 334 17.25 -1.86 27.74
CA GLY A 334 16.76 -2.86 28.67
C GLY A 334 15.78 -3.86 28.02
N PRO A 335 15.42 -4.93 28.73
CA PRO A 335 14.46 -5.92 28.25
C PRO A 335 13.05 -5.34 28.17
N LEU A 336 12.19 -5.96 27.36
CA LEU A 336 10.78 -5.61 27.31
C LEU A 336 10.11 -5.94 28.67
N PRO A 337 9.42 -4.99 29.32
CA PRO A 337 8.72 -5.24 30.58
C PRO A 337 7.54 -6.22 30.42
N PRO A 338 7.01 -6.78 31.53
CA PRO A 338 5.80 -7.60 31.48
C PRO A 338 4.62 -6.85 30.86
N VAL A 339 4.12 -7.35 29.73
CA VAL A 339 3.00 -6.75 28.99
C VAL A 339 1.71 -7.50 29.33
N GLY A 340 0.67 -6.77 29.74
CA GLY A 340 -0.67 -7.30 29.97
C GLY A 340 -1.44 -7.59 28.68
N ALA A 341 -2.59 -8.26 28.79
CA ALA A 341 -3.44 -8.56 27.64
C ALA A 341 -3.93 -7.26 26.95
N THR A 342 -3.89 -7.22 25.61
CA THR A 342 -4.42 -6.11 24.83
C THR A 342 -5.81 -6.39 24.23
N ASN A 343 -6.58 -5.31 24.04
CA ASN A 343 -7.79 -5.29 23.22
C ASN A 343 -7.51 -4.90 21.75
N ARG A 344 -6.24 -4.68 21.38
CA ARG A 344 -5.78 -4.52 19.99
C ARG A 344 -5.52 -5.89 19.35
N SER A 345 -4.56 -5.98 18.43
CA SER A 345 -4.20 -7.24 17.78
C SER A 345 -3.41 -8.16 18.72
N ARG A 346 -4.11 -9.10 19.37
CA ARG A 346 -3.50 -10.10 20.26
C ARG A 346 -2.44 -10.96 19.57
N SER A 347 -2.71 -11.44 18.35
CA SER A 347 -1.75 -12.23 17.57
C SER A 347 -0.47 -11.46 17.24
N ARG A 348 -0.56 -10.14 17.06
CA ARG A 348 0.62 -9.29 16.80
C ARG A 348 1.39 -8.97 18.08
N GLN A 349 0.69 -8.79 19.20
CA GLN A 349 1.29 -8.72 20.54
C GLN A 349 2.05 -10.02 20.83
N GLU A 350 1.41 -11.18 20.71
CA GLU A 350 2.00 -12.50 20.97
C GLU A 350 3.27 -12.75 20.12
N LEU A 351 3.23 -12.46 18.81
CA LEU A 351 4.39 -12.59 17.93
C LEU A 351 5.56 -11.69 18.34
N MET A 352 5.29 -10.47 18.82
CA MET A 352 6.33 -9.56 19.30
C MET A 352 6.89 -9.98 20.68
N LEU A 353 6.04 -10.52 21.56
CA LEU A 353 6.46 -11.04 22.88
C LEU A 353 7.26 -12.33 22.75
N ASP A 354 6.89 -13.23 21.83
CA ASP A 354 7.67 -14.44 21.50
C ASP A 354 9.06 -14.07 20.98
N LEU A 355 9.13 -13.19 19.98
CA LEU A 355 10.38 -12.69 19.42
C LEU A 355 11.28 -12.07 20.49
N ALA A 356 10.73 -11.22 21.36
CA ALA A 356 11.48 -10.58 22.44
C ALA A 356 12.09 -11.61 23.41
N ARG A 357 11.34 -12.66 23.77
CA ARG A 357 11.77 -13.69 24.72
C ARG A 357 12.77 -14.67 24.11
N ARG A 358 12.50 -15.19 22.92
CA ARG A 358 13.30 -16.26 22.31
C ARG A 358 14.70 -15.79 21.89
N GLU A 359 14.83 -14.53 21.48
CA GLU A 359 16.09 -13.88 21.07
C GLU A 359 16.67 -12.99 22.20
N ASN A 360 16.03 -12.94 23.38
CA ASN A 360 16.40 -12.11 24.55
C ASN A 360 16.71 -10.64 24.20
N LEU A 361 15.82 -10.02 23.43
CA LEU A 361 16.05 -8.71 22.81
C LEU A 361 15.72 -7.55 23.75
N THR A 362 16.54 -6.49 23.67
CA THR A 362 16.18 -5.18 24.22
C THR A 362 15.02 -4.54 23.43
N ILE A 363 14.36 -3.52 23.98
CA ILE A 363 13.30 -2.78 23.27
C ILE A 363 13.84 -2.20 21.94
N ARG A 364 15.08 -1.67 21.93
CA ARG A 364 15.76 -1.19 20.71
C ARG A 364 15.95 -2.31 19.69
N GLN A 365 16.54 -3.43 20.11
CA GLN A 365 16.81 -4.55 19.20
C GLN A 365 15.51 -5.16 18.65
N LEU A 366 14.47 -5.27 19.47
CA LEU A 366 13.14 -5.72 19.07
C LEU A 366 12.51 -4.80 18.00
N ALA A 367 12.68 -3.49 18.14
CA ALA A 367 12.25 -2.52 17.13
C ALA A 367 13.01 -2.71 15.80
N LEU A 368 14.34 -2.82 15.84
CA LEU A 368 15.19 -3.02 14.67
C LEU A 368 14.94 -4.37 13.98
N ARG A 369 14.61 -5.40 14.75
CA ARG A 369 14.20 -6.71 14.23
C ARG A 369 12.83 -6.66 13.55
N PHE A 370 11.94 -5.79 14.01
CA PHE A 370 10.63 -5.58 13.39
C PHE A 370 10.69 -4.72 12.12
N THR A 371 11.62 -3.75 12.01
CA THR A 371 11.83 -2.98 10.76
C THR A 371 12.45 -3.80 9.62
N THR A 372 12.92 -5.02 9.92
CA THR A 372 13.55 -5.95 8.97
C THR A 372 12.67 -7.17 8.64
N ALA A 373 11.37 -7.08 8.85
CA ALA A 373 10.42 -8.12 8.40
C ALA A 373 10.46 -8.28 6.87
N GLY A 374 10.67 -9.51 6.39
CA GLY A 374 10.83 -9.81 4.96
C GLY A 374 12.21 -9.42 4.39
N ALA A 375 13.18 -9.04 5.23
CA ALA A 375 14.51 -8.66 4.77
C ALA A 375 15.33 -9.85 4.25
N VAL A 376 15.89 -9.71 3.05
CA VAL A 376 16.85 -10.66 2.46
C VAL A 376 18.13 -9.89 2.16
N VAL A 377 19.23 -10.31 2.80
CA VAL A 377 20.48 -9.54 2.90
C VAL A 377 21.63 -10.37 2.33
N GLY A 378 22.19 -9.95 1.20
CA GLY A 378 23.25 -10.71 0.55
C GLY A 378 23.64 -10.18 -0.83
N THR A 379 24.26 -11.06 -1.63
CA THR A 379 24.59 -10.79 -3.02
C THR A 379 23.36 -10.92 -3.94
N PRO A 380 23.45 -10.53 -5.23
CA PRO A 380 22.36 -10.76 -6.18
C PRO A 380 21.95 -12.23 -6.27
N GLU A 381 22.91 -13.15 -6.14
CA GLU A 381 22.70 -14.59 -6.09
C GLU A 381 21.95 -15.01 -4.82
N ASP A 382 22.33 -14.50 -3.63
CA ASP A 382 21.62 -14.81 -2.38
C ASP A 382 20.13 -14.40 -2.44
N VAL A 383 19.84 -13.25 -3.07
CA VAL A 383 18.45 -12.76 -3.24
C VAL A 383 17.72 -13.60 -4.31
N ALA A 384 18.39 -13.99 -5.39
CA ALA A 384 17.81 -14.85 -6.41
C ALA A 384 17.56 -16.28 -5.91
N ASP A 385 18.44 -16.83 -5.07
CA ASP A 385 18.28 -18.14 -4.39
C ASP A 385 16.99 -18.15 -3.55
N HIS A 386 16.78 -17.10 -2.73
CA HIS A 386 15.57 -16.94 -1.92
C HIS A 386 14.30 -16.87 -2.79
N ILE A 387 14.32 -16.03 -3.84
CA ILE A 387 13.21 -15.88 -4.79
C ILE A 387 12.90 -17.22 -5.49
N GLU A 388 13.94 -17.94 -5.92
CA GLU A 388 13.82 -19.24 -6.59
C GLU A 388 13.25 -20.32 -5.68
N GLU A 389 13.76 -20.45 -4.45
CA GLU A 389 13.26 -21.41 -3.45
C GLU A 389 11.76 -21.16 -3.21
N TRP A 390 11.38 -19.94 -2.83
CA TRP A 390 10.00 -19.60 -2.50
C TRP A 390 9.06 -19.75 -3.69
N PHE A 391 9.51 -19.37 -4.89
CA PHE A 391 8.74 -19.57 -6.10
C PHE A 391 8.56 -21.07 -6.37
N THR A 392 9.65 -21.81 -6.60
CA THR A 392 9.61 -23.21 -7.05
C THR A 392 8.91 -24.15 -6.06
N THR A 393 9.03 -23.90 -4.75
CA THR A 393 8.40 -24.70 -3.69
C THR A 393 6.96 -24.28 -3.35
N ARG A 394 6.31 -23.44 -4.19
CA ARG A 394 4.91 -22.97 -4.03
C ARG A 394 4.66 -22.22 -2.72
N ALA A 395 5.60 -21.39 -2.29
CA ALA A 395 5.36 -20.32 -1.31
C ALA A 395 4.90 -19.00 -1.97
N ALA A 396 5.22 -18.81 -3.26
CA ALA A 396 4.93 -17.60 -4.02
C ALA A 396 4.59 -17.88 -5.50
N ASP A 397 3.83 -16.97 -6.11
CA ASP A 397 3.74 -16.80 -7.57
C ASP A 397 4.53 -15.55 -8.06
N GLY A 398 4.87 -14.67 -7.13
CA GLY A 398 5.62 -13.44 -7.35
C GLY A 398 5.96 -12.76 -6.03
N PHE A 399 6.51 -11.54 -6.08
CA PHE A 399 6.85 -10.78 -4.87
C PHE A 399 6.37 -9.34 -4.97
N ASN A 400 5.98 -8.77 -3.83
CA ASN A 400 5.80 -7.34 -3.68
C ASN A 400 7.05 -6.74 -3.03
N VAL A 401 7.94 -6.16 -3.86
CA VAL A 401 9.27 -5.72 -3.43
C VAL A 401 9.19 -4.35 -2.77
N SER A 402 9.63 -4.25 -1.52
CA SER A 402 9.73 -2.99 -0.78
C SER A 402 11.19 -2.63 -0.59
N PHE A 403 11.66 -1.69 -1.41
CA PHE A 403 13.05 -1.23 -1.39
C PHE A 403 13.32 -0.43 -0.11
N PRO A 404 14.37 -0.74 0.67
CA PRO A 404 14.56 -0.14 1.99
C PRO A 404 14.88 1.36 1.93
N TYR A 405 15.60 1.80 0.91
CA TYR A 405 15.89 3.19 0.55
C TYR A 405 15.74 3.35 -0.98
N LEU A 406 15.44 4.56 -1.47
CA LEU A 406 15.16 4.80 -2.90
C LEU A 406 15.82 6.09 -3.39
N PRO A 407 16.37 6.14 -4.63
CA PRO A 407 16.19 5.15 -5.69
C PRO A 407 17.18 3.97 -5.69
N GLY A 408 18.35 4.12 -5.06
CA GLY A 408 19.49 3.22 -5.29
C GLY A 408 19.23 1.72 -5.07
N ALA A 409 18.42 1.31 -4.09
CA ALA A 409 18.13 -0.12 -3.88
C ALA A 409 17.23 -0.73 -4.98
N ALA A 410 16.43 0.08 -5.69
CA ALA A 410 15.68 -0.37 -6.85
C ALA A 410 16.58 -0.51 -8.09
N GLU A 411 17.54 0.39 -8.24
CA GLU A 411 18.56 0.34 -9.30
C GLU A 411 19.45 -0.90 -9.11
N ASP A 412 20.01 -1.11 -7.91
CA ASP A 412 20.81 -2.29 -7.57
C ASP A 412 20.04 -3.61 -7.83
N PHE A 413 18.73 -3.65 -7.57
CA PHE A 413 17.91 -4.84 -7.84
C PHE A 413 17.66 -5.05 -9.35
N VAL A 414 17.31 -3.99 -10.09
CA VAL A 414 17.05 -4.06 -11.54
C VAL A 414 18.30 -4.36 -12.34
N ASP A 415 19.46 -3.85 -11.91
CA ASP A 415 20.71 -3.97 -12.65
C ASP A 415 21.55 -5.19 -12.24
N HIS A 416 21.23 -5.85 -11.11
CA HIS A 416 21.95 -7.05 -10.63
C HIS A 416 21.08 -8.28 -10.33
N VAL A 417 19.93 -8.13 -9.65
CA VAL A 417 19.07 -9.29 -9.30
C VAL A 417 18.22 -9.74 -10.49
N VAL A 418 17.61 -8.80 -11.24
CA VAL A 418 16.79 -9.14 -12.42
C VAL A 418 17.58 -9.89 -13.50
N PRO A 419 18.84 -9.54 -13.85
CA PRO A 419 19.68 -10.33 -14.74
C PRO A 419 19.93 -11.76 -14.24
N GLU A 420 20.11 -11.95 -12.93
CA GLU A 420 20.32 -13.28 -12.34
C GLU A 420 19.06 -14.15 -12.40
N LEU A 421 17.88 -13.57 -12.11
CA LEU A 421 16.58 -14.25 -12.28
C LEU A 421 16.30 -14.63 -13.74
N ARG A 422 16.72 -13.79 -14.69
CA ARG A 422 16.67 -14.07 -16.13
C ARG A 422 17.64 -15.18 -16.53
N ARG A 423 18.88 -15.18 -16.01
CA ARG A 423 19.90 -16.23 -16.24
C ARG A 423 19.41 -17.61 -15.79
N ARG A 424 18.61 -17.68 -14.72
CA ARG A 424 17.97 -18.91 -14.21
C ARG A 424 16.70 -19.31 -14.98
N GLY A 425 16.23 -18.48 -15.92
CA GLY A 425 14.99 -18.73 -16.66
C GLY A 425 13.72 -18.60 -15.81
N LEU A 426 13.78 -17.86 -14.69
CA LEU A 426 12.65 -17.64 -13.79
C LEU A 426 11.80 -16.43 -14.22
N PHE A 427 12.43 -15.44 -14.87
CA PHE A 427 11.82 -14.15 -15.17
C PHE A 427 12.01 -13.70 -16.61
N ARG A 428 11.07 -12.89 -17.09
CA ARG A 428 10.97 -12.45 -18.49
C ARG A 428 12.07 -11.46 -18.89
N HIS A 429 12.45 -11.47 -20.17
CA HIS A 429 13.40 -10.50 -20.74
C HIS A 429 12.73 -9.23 -21.29
N ALA A 430 11.45 -9.32 -21.68
CA ALA A 430 10.65 -8.24 -22.23
C ALA A 430 9.17 -8.43 -21.83
N TYR A 431 8.36 -7.39 -22.02
CA TYR A 431 6.91 -7.50 -21.87
C TYR A 431 6.29 -8.17 -23.11
N GLU A 432 5.54 -9.25 -22.90
CA GLU A 432 4.83 -9.97 -23.96
C GLU A 432 3.43 -9.38 -24.25
N THR A 433 2.90 -8.56 -23.34
CA THR A 433 1.56 -7.94 -23.47
C THR A 433 1.61 -6.41 -23.25
N THR A 434 0.46 -5.75 -23.30
CA THR A 434 0.30 -4.31 -22.97
C THR A 434 -0.49 -4.05 -21.70
N THR A 435 -1.20 -5.04 -21.16
CA THR A 435 -2.15 -4.87 -20.06
C THR A 435 -1.65 -5.53 -18.78
N LEU A 436 -2.06 -5.00 -17.62
CA LEU A 436 -1.67 -5.58 -16.34
C LEU A 436 -2.17 -7.02 -16.20
N ARG A 437 -3.41 -7.31 -16.59
CA ARG A 437 -3.93 -8.70 -16.67
C ARG A 437 -3.04 -9.61 -17.50
N GLY A 438 -2.60 -9.15 -18.68
CA GLY A 438 -1.78 -9.94 -19.58
C GLY A 438 -0.43 -10.32 -18.98
N HIS A 439 0.27 -9.39 -18.34
CA HIS A 439 1.56 -9.67 -17.68
C HIS A 439 1.43 -10.69 -16.53
N LEU A 440 0.30 -10.61 -15.81
CA LEU A 440 -0.06 -11.50 -14.70
C LEU A 440 -0.68 -12.84 -15.14
N GLY A 441 -0.87 -13.07 -16.45
CA GLY A 441 -1.53 -14.29 -16.95
C GLY A 441 -3.02 -14.40 -16.60
N LEU A 442 -3.68 -13.30 -16.22
CA LEU A 442 -5.07 -13.27 -15.80
C LEU A 442 -6.02 -13.14 -17.01
N PRO A 443 -7.16 -13.85 -17.05
CA PRO A 443 -8.15 -13.69 -18.10
C PRO A 443 -8.81 -12.30 -18.04
N ARG A 444 -9.19 -11.77 -19.21
CA ARG A 444 -10.03 -10.57 -19.34
C ARG A 444 -11.47 -10.95 -18.92
N PRO A 445 -12.06 -10.30 -17.89
CA PRO A 445 -13.43 -10.62 -17.47
C PRO A 445 -14.45 -10.38 -18.59
N GLY A 446 -15.31 -11.36 -18.84
CA GLY A 446 -16.53 -11.15 -19.62
C GLY A 446 -17.48 -10.18 -18.90
N PRO A 447 -18.40 -9.50 -19.62
CA PRO A 447 -19.39 -8.66 -18.96
C PRO A 447 -20.26 -9.51 -18.04
N ALA A 448 -20.45 -9.06 -16.80
CA ALA A 448 -21.40 -9.67 -15.89
C ALA A 448 -22.78 -9.67 -16.55
N HIS A 449 -23.32 -10.86 -16.84
CA HIS A 449 -24.67 -10.99 -17.36
C HIS A 449 -25.65 -10.53 -16.28
N VAL A 450 -26.00 -9.24 -16.30
CA VAL A 450 -27.14 -8.71 -15.57
C VAL A 450 -28.35 -9.45 -16.13
N ARG A 451 -28.81 -10.47 -15.40
CA ARG A 451 -30.14 -11.04 -15.65
C ARG A 451 -31.12 -9.88 -15.56
N GLY A 452 -31.65 -9.47 -16.71
CA GLY A 452 -32.67 -8.44 -16.76
C GLY A 452 -33.85 -8.81 -15.88
N PRO A 453 -34.65 -7.82 -15.43
CA PRO A 453 -35.83 -8.11 -14.62
C PRO A 453 -36.71 -9.11 -15.36
N THR A 454 -37.06 -10.21 -14.68
CA THR A 454 -37.94 -11.26 -15.22
C THR A 454 -39.22 -10.60 -15.75
N PRO A 455 -39.62 -10.85 -17.01
CA PRO A 455 -40.85 -10.28 -17.55
C PRO A 455 -42.05 -10.73 -16.70
N GLY A 456 -42.65 -9.80 -15.93
CA GLY A 456 -43.81 -10.12 -15.09
C GLY A 456 -43.99 -9.32 -13.80
N MET A 457 -42.97 -8.63 -13.26
CA MET A 457 -43.20 -7.77 -12.09
C MET A 457 -43.91 -6.45 -12.47
N PRO A 458 -44.99 -6.06 -11.77
CA PRO A 458 -45.68 -4.80 -12.03
C PRO A 458 -44.76 -3.60 -11.75
N ARG A 459 -44.74 -2.62 -12.66
CA ARG A 459 -44.06 -1.33 -12.43
C ARG A 459 -44.90 -0.54 -11.42
N THR A 460 -44.48 -0.50 -10.15
CA THR A 460 -45.02 0.45 -9.19
C THR A 460 -44.60 1.87 -9.57
N SER A 461 -45.48 2.56 -10.29
CA SER A 461 -45.33 3.97 -10.61
C SER A 461 -45.46 4.79 -9.33
N VAL A 462 -44.33 5.16 -8.73
CA VAL A 462 -44.31 6.23 -7.72
C VAL A 462 -44.68 7.53 -8.45
N PRO A 463 -45.77 8.24 -8.06
CA PRO A 463 -46.12 9.50 -8.69
C PRO A 463 -45.02 10.51 -8.43
N TRP A 464 -44.51 11.13 -9.48
CA TRP A 464 -43.66 12.31 -9.35
C TRP A 464 -44.52 13.43 -8.76
N ALA A 465 -44.20 13.91 -7.56
CA ALA A 465 -44.87 15.08 -7.01
C ALA A 465 -44.42 16.30 -7.81
N SER A 466 -45.35 16.93 -8.53
CA SER A 466 -45.16 18.17 -9.28
C SER A 466 -45.02 19.37 -8.32
N GLY A 467 -43.93 19.39 -7.55
CA GLY A 467 -43.62 20.45 -6.60
C GLY A 467 -42.84 21.59 -7.25
N THR A 468 -43.50 22.71 -7.50
CA THR A 468 -42.87 23.95 -7.97
C THR A 468 -41.77 24.40 -6.97
N PRO A 469 -40.56 24.77 -7.41
CA PRO A 469 -39.52 25.21 -6.48
C PRO A 469 -39.94 26.50 -5.75
N ARG A 470 -40.05 26.46 -4.42
CA ARG A 470 -40.14 27.68 -3.62
C ARG A 470 -38.79 28.38 -3.61
N PRO A 471 -38.71 29.69 -3.88
CA PRO A 471 -37.46 30.43 -3.79
C PRO A 471 -36.98 30.48 -2.33
N TRP A 472 -35.66 30.46 -2.16
CA TRP A 472 -35.00 30.61 -0.87
C TRP A 472 -35.34 31.98 -0.26
N ALA A 473 -36.03 31.98 0.88
CA ALA A 473 -36.31 33.21 1.61
C ALA A 473 -35.07 33.61 2.42
N ALA A 474 -34.43 34.72 2.03
CA ALA A 474 -33.39 35.35 2.83
C ALA A 474 -33.96 35.79 4.20
N ARG A 475 -33.39 35.29 5.30
CA ARG A 475 -33.77 35.73 6.65
C ARG A 475 -33.06 37.03 6.98
N THR A 476 -33.78 38.15 6.82
CA THR A 476 -33.44 39.44 7.42
C THR A 476 -34.39 39.75 8.57
N SER A 477 -33.86 39.89 9.78
CA SER A 477 -34.54 40.54 10.91
C SER A 477 -33.51 41.34 11.70
N GLY A 478 -33.56 42.66 11.57
CA GLY A 478 -32.85 43.58 12.48
C GLY A 478 -33.66 43.80 13.78
N ALA A 479 -33.29 44.70 14.69
CA ALA A 479 -32.10 45.56 14.72
C ALA A 479 -31.90 46.11 16.15
N ALA A 480 -30.66 46.46 16.51
CA ALA A 480 -30.37 47.46 17.54
C ALA A 480 -29.10 48.25 17.15
N ARG A 481 -29.08 49.54 17.45
CA ARG A 481 -28.02 50.52 17.08
C ARG A 481 -26.84 50.42 18.09
N THR A 482 -25.61 50.89 17.85
CA THR A 482 -25.21 52.25 17.44
C THR A 482 -23.78 52.36 16.87
N SER A 483 -23.51 53.51 16.20
CA SER A 483 -22.22 54.22 16.01
C SER A 483 -21.07 53.56 15.22
N GLY A 484 -20.52 54.30 14.24
CA GLY A 484 -19.28 53.98 13.54
C GLY A 484 -19.21 54.56 12.13
N THR A 485 -18.67 55.78 11.99
CA THR A 485 -18.55 56.50 10.70
C THR A 485 -17.42 55.98 9.80
N ALA A 486 -17.68 55.80 8.50
CA ALA A 486 -16.79 56.20 7.40
C ALA A 486 -17.51 56.19 6.04
N ARG A 487 -17.29 57.21 5.21
CA ARG A 487 -17.72 57.26 3.79
C ARG A 487 -16.56 56.83 2.89
N VAL A 488 -16.84 56.11 1.79
CA VAL A 488 -16.29 56.44 0.46
C VAL A 488 -17.39 56.18 -0.58
N SER A 489 -17.51 57.07 -1.56
CA SER A 489 -18.59 57.10 -2.56
C SER A 489 -18.39 56.12 -3.72
N ALA A 490 -19.50 55.71 -4.34
CA ALA A 490 -19.51 55.06 -5.64
C ALA A 490 -19.36 56.06 -6.80
N ALA A 491 -18.87 55.59 -7.94
CA ALA A 491 -19.14 56.17 -9.26
C ALA A 491 -19.17 55.06 -10.33
N VAL A 492 -20.26 55.02 -11.11
CA VAL A 492 -20.45 54.16 -12.29
C VAL A 492 -20.40 55.06 -13.52
N GLY A 493 -19.77 54.64 -14.63
CA GLY A 493 -19.70 55.44 -15.86
C GLY A 493 -19.19 54.68 -17.07
N ALA A 494 -20.05 54.53 -18.08
CA ALA A 494 -19.91 53.63 -19.24
C ALA A 494 -18.93 54.07 -20.36
N SER A 495 -18.47 53.04 -21.10
CA SER A 495 -18.26 52.95 -22.56
C SER A 495 -17.75 54.13 -23.42
N ALA A 496 -16.65 53.89 -24.14
CA ALA A 496 -16.48 54.19 -25.58
C ALA A 496 -15.36 53.31 -26.20
N ALA A 497 -15.37 53.07 -27.51
CA ALA A 497 -14.47 52.13 -28.21
C ALA A 497 -13.69 52.76 -29.37
N VAL A 498 -12.44 52.31 -29.62
CA VAL A 498 -11.69 52.45 -30.90
C VAL A 498 -10.86 51.17 -31.16
N ARG A 499 -10.48 50.93 -32.43
CA ARG A 499 -10.09 49.64 -33.01
C ARG A 499 -8.57 49.35 -33.13
N ALA A 500 -8.25 48.05 -33.05
CA ALA A 500 -7.38 47.24 -33.92
C ALA A 500 -5.95 47.67 -34.34
N ALA A 501 -4.98 46.86 -33.90
CA ALA A 501 -3.88 46.23 -34.65
C ALA A 501 -3.25 45.13 -33.73
N GLY A 502 -2.67 44.01 -34.15
CA GLY A 502 -2.54 43.31 -35.43
C GLY A 502 -1.75 42.00 -35.19
N ALA A 503 -2.16 40.87 -35.78
CA ALA A 503 -1.43 39.58 -35.74
C ALA A 503 -0.66 39.40 -37.09
N PRO A 504 0.34 38.49 -37.28
CA PRO A 504 0.39 37.07 -36.87
C PRO A 504 1.73 36.71 -36.16
N SER A 505 2.21 35.47 -35.95
CA SER A 505 1.86 34.11 -36.43
C SER A 505 2.19 33.01 -35.41
N ARG A 506 1.95 31.73 -35.75
CA ARG A 506 2.45 30.53 -35.02
C ARG A 506 3.72 29.97 -35.68
N GLY A 507 4.66 29.43 -34.89
CA GLY A 507 5.80 28.65 -35.36
C GLY A 507 5.85 27.25 -34.72
N ARG A 508 5.83 26.20 -35.55
CA ARG A 508 5.87 24.78 -35.15
C ARG A 508 7.28 24.24 -35.41
N TRP A 509 7.87 23.48 -34.49
CA TRP A 509 9.13 22.77 -34.73
C TRP A 509 8.97 21.26 -34.62
N ALA A 510 9.50 20.56 -35.62
CA ALA A 510 9.52 19.10 -35.73
C ALA A 510 10.98 18.61 -35.77
N ARG A 511 11.16 17.31 -35.57
CA ARG A 511 12.48 16.64 -35.54
C ARG A 511 13.14 16.60 -36.94
N GLY A 512 14.46 16.63 -36.95
CA GLY A 512 15.31 16.21 -38.06
C GLY A 512 16.74 15.94 -37.54
N GLY A 513 17.30 14.76 -37.83
CA GLY A 513 18.66 14.39 -37.41
C GLY A 513 19.67 14.46 -38.57
N GLY A 514 20.97 14.41 -38.27
CA GLY A 514 22.02 14.42 -39.29
C GLY A 514 23.44 14.55 -38.75
N THR A 515 24.07 13.38 -38.54
CA THR A 515 25.52 13.07 -38.58
C THR A 515 26.56 14.20 -38.78
N GLY A 516 27.62 14.20 -37.95
CA GLY A 516 28.90 14.90 -38.24
C GLY A 516 29.99 14.60 -37.22
N GLN A 517 31.14 14.05 -37.65
CA GLN A 517 32.25 13.65 -36.76
C GLN A 517 33.17 14.81 -36.37
N GLY A 518 33.54 14.84 -35.08
CA GLY A 518 34.94 14.88 -34.63
C GLY A 518 35.73 16.20 -34.70
N ARG A 519 36.15 16.70 -33.52
CA ARG A 519 37.56 16.96 -33.19
C ARG A 519 37.76 17.15 -31.68
N ARG A 520 38.90 16.67 -31.17
CA ARG A 520 39.35 16.83 -29.79
C ARG A 520 39.68 18.30 -29.49
N ARG A 521 39.42 18.74 -28.25
CA ARG A 521 40.31 19.64 -27.49
C ARG A 521 40.26 19.27 -26.00
N GLU A 522 41.44 19.20 -25.39
CA GLU A 522 41.66 19.06 -23.95
C GLU A 522 41.84 20.45 -23.30
N ALA A 523 41.95 20.45 -21.97
CA ALA A 523 42.18 21.58 -21.07
C ALA A 523 40.97 22.53 -20.82
N GLY A 524 40.55 22.78 -19.57
CA GLY A 524 41.00 22.16 -18.32
C GLY A 524 40.28 22.70 -17.08
N ASP A 525 40.28 21.92 -16.00
CA ASP A 525 39.92 22.40 -14.65
C ASP A 525 40.99 23.39 -14.13
N PRO A 526 40.60 24.34 -13.26
CA PRO A 526 41.07 24.21 -11.89
C PRO A 526 40.10 24.77 -10.82
N TRP A 527 39.64 23.92 -9.92
CA TRP A 527 39.26 24.35 -8.56
C TRP A 527 39.74 23.33 -7.51
N HIS A 528 40.97 23.55 -7.02
CA HIS A 528 41.47 22.88 -5.83
C HIS A 528 40.89 23.56 -4.58
N LEU A 529 40.29 22.76 -3.69
CA LEU A 529 40.09 23.12 -2.29
C LEU A 529 40.60 21.98 -1.40
N THR A 530 41.85 22.11 -0.98
CA THR A 530 42.52 21.19 -0.04
C THR A 530 41.99 21.36 1.37
N TRP A 531 41.51 20.27 1.98
CA TRP A 531 41.37 20.16 3.43
C TRP A 531 42.43 19.21 3.98
N HIS A 532 43.20 19.69 4.97
CA HIS A 532 44.17 18.85 5.68
C HIS A 532 43.49 18.07 6.82
N PRO A 533 43.91 16.81 7.09
CA PRO A 533 43.36 16.02 8.18
C PRO A 533 43.98 16.38 9.53
N THR A 534 43.14 16.47 10.57
CA THR A 534 43.58 16.50 11.97
C THR A 534 43.65 15.09 12.57
N LEU A 535 44.51 14.96 13.59
CA LEU A 535 45.08 13.69 14.09
C LEU A 535 44.08 12.79 14.86
N PRO A 536 44.38 11.47 14.99
CA PRO A 536 43.47 10.49 15.57
C PRO A 536 43.41 10.51 17.11
N VAL A 537 42.26 10.11 17.65
CA VAL A 537 42.06 9.82 19.08
C VAL A 537 42.33 8.34 19.33
N THR A 538 43.23 8.03 20.26
CA THR A 538 43.56 6.67 20.70
C THR A 538 42.53 6.11 21.69
N PRO A 539 42.07 4.85 21.54
CA PRO A 539 41.24 4.19 22.54
C PRO A 539 42.07 3.61 23.71
N ALA A 540 41.48 3.60 24.91
CA ALA A 540 42.07 3.01 26.10
C ALA A 540 41.96 1.46 26.12
N PRO A 541 42.89 0.73 26.76
CA PRO A 541 42.92 -0.74 26.77
C PRO A 541 41.88 -1.37 27.73
N PRO A 542 41.50 -2.65 27.51
CA PRO A 542 40.48 -3.34 28.30
C PRO A 542 41.02 -3.87 29.64
N ALA A 543 40.14 -3.98 30.63
CA ALA A 543 40.42 -4.63 31.91
C ALA A 543 39.74 -6.01 32.00
N GLN A 544 40.52 -7.02 32.39
CA GLN A 544 40.11 -8.37 32.82
C GLN A 544 41.15 -8.86 33.85
N PRO A 545 40.87 -9.92 34.63
CA PRO A 545 39.63 -10.23 35.36
C PRO A 545 39.92 -10.42 36.87
N ALA A 546 38.89 -10.56 37.70
CA ALA A 546 39.06 -10.92 39.11
C ALA A 546 38.15 -12.09 39.54
N SER A 547 38.77 -13.14 40.04
CA SER A 547 38.24 -14.33 40.72
C SER A 547 39.44 -15.04 41.38
N PRO A 548 39.31 -15.90 42.41
CA PRO A 548 38.08 -16.46 43.00
C PRO A 548 38.03 -16.38 44.56
N SER A 549 36.92 -16.81 45.17
CA SER A 549 36.95 -17.58 46.43
C SER A 549 35.67 -18.41 46.65
N THR A 550 35.83 -19.57 47.29
CA THR A 550 34.81 -20.65 47.44
C THR A 550 34.47 -20.93 48.91
N ALA A 551 33.18 -21.10 49.22
CA ALA A 551 32.61 -21.98 50.28
C ALA A 551 31.06 -21.86 50.21
N ALA A 552 30.24 -22.89 49.96
CA ALA A 552 30.02 -24.16 50.67
C ALA A 552 29.16 -24.01 51.95
N GLY A 553 28.00 -24.69 51.97
CA GLY A 553 27.10 -24.73 53.14
C GLY A 553 25.65 -25.14 52.82
N ASP A 554 25.34 -26.40 53.13
CA ASP A 554 24.04 -27.10 53.35
C ASP A 554 22.85 -26.23 53.83
N GLY A 555 21.56 -26.61 53.74
CA GLY A 555 20.89 -27.91 53.58
C GLY A 555 19.59 -27.93 54.42
N CYS A 556 18.72 -28.95 54.26
CA CYS A 556 17.40 -29.14 54.93
C CYS A 556 16.28 -28.16 54.50
N ILE A 557 15.14 -28.58 53.93
CA ILE A 557 14.10 -29.55 54.35
C ILE A 557 13.26 -29.07 55.55
N SER A 558 12.01 -28.64 55.30
CA SER A 558 10.77 -29.23 55.88
C SER A 558 9.48 -28.43 55.60
N THR A 559 8.54 -29.08 54.91
CA THR A 559 7.08 -28.94 55.13
C THR A 559 6.67 -29.90 56.27
N PRO A 560 5.42 -29.96 56.81
CA PRO A 560 4.15 -29.34 56.37
C PRO A 560 3.25 -28.78 57.50
N SER A 561 2.03 -28.32 57.18
CA SER A 561 0.77 -28.75 57.83
C SER A 561 -0.47 -28.01 57.29
N SER A 562 -1.67 -28.47 57.65
CA SER A 562 -2.94 -28.19 56.94
C SER A 562 -4.17 -28.05 57.86
N SER A 563 -5.07 -27.10 57.58
CA SER A 563 -6.52 -27.13 57.89
C SER A 563 -7.18 -25.87 57.25
N ARG A 564 -8.32 -25.87 56.54
CA ARG A 564 -9.69 -26.43 56.62
C ARG A 564 -10.73 -25.56 57.38
N ARG A 565 -11.72 -25.05 56.60
CA ARG A 565 -13.05 -24.51 56.99
C ARG A 565 -13.05 -23.16 57.76
N GLY A 566 -14.04 -22.27 57.65
CA GLY A 566 -15.21 -22.17 56.75
C GLY A 566 -16.17 -21.01 57.10
N SER A 567 -16.88 -20.47 56.08
CA SER A 567 -18.20 -19.78 56.08
C SER A 567 -18.67 -18.83 57.23
N SER A 568 -18.95 -17.55 56.90
CA SER A 568 -20.19 -16.82 57.27
C SER A 568 -20.33 -15.43 56.54
N TRP A 569 -21.57 -14.95 56.36
CA TRP A 569 -21.98 -13.64 55.75
C TRP A 569 -22.24 -12.56 56.86
N PRO A 570 -22.92 -11.41 56.61
CA PRO A 570 -22.56 -10.13 55.94
C PRO A 570 -22.72 -8.96 57.00
N PRO A 571 -23.26 -7.72 56.77
CA PRO A 571 -23.43 -6.85 55.57
C PRO A 571 -23.05 -5.34 55.77
N GLY A 572 -23.17 -4.54 54.68
CA GLY A 572 -23.88 -3.25 54.73
C GLY A 572 -23.06 -1.94 54.82
N GLY A 573 -23.38 -0.95 53.95
CA GLY A 573 -22.81 0.40 54.04
C GLY A 573 -22.97 1.30 52.80
N THR A 574 -24.19 1.69 52.44
CA THR A 574 -24.47 2.66 51.34
C THR A 574 -24.38 4.12 51.79
N ARG A 575 -23.86 5.02 50.94
CA ARG A 575 -24.20 6.46 50.95
C ARG A 575 -24.24 7.04 49.53
N ALA A 576 -25.24 7.89 49.30
CA ALA A 576 -25.56 8.53 48.03
C ALA A 576 -25.21 10.04 48.03
N PRO A 577 -25.21 10.74 46.88
CA PRO A 577 -24.61 12.08 46.74
C PRO A 577 -25.59 13.26 46.98
N SER A 578 -25.03 14.46 47.18
CA SER A 578 -25.75 15.73 47.32
C SER A 578 -25.75 16.57 46.03
N ARG A 579 -26.68 17.53 45.94
CA ARG A 579 -27.20 18.12 44.70
C ARG A 579 -26.62 19.47 44.27
N THR A 580 -26.89 19.75 42.99
CA THR A 580 -26.84 21.00 42.20
C THR A 580 -27.52 22.25 42.79
N ARG A 581 -27.07 23.40 42.27
CA ARG A 581 -27.84 24.61 41.91
C ARG A 581 -27.38 25.03 40.49
N ALA A 582 -28.19 25.66 39.63
CA ALA A 582 -29.61 25.99 39.68
C ALA A 582 -30.22 25.80 38.29
#